data_AF-A0A2G5T8B9-F1
#
_entry.id   AF-A0A2G5T8B9-F1
#
_cell.length_a   1.000
_cell.length_b   1.000
_cell.length_c   1.000
_cell.angle_alpha   90.00
_cell.angle_beta   90.00
_cell.angle_gamma   90.00
#
_symmetry.space_group_name_H-M   'P 1'
#
loop_
_entity.id
_entity.type
_entity.pdbx_description
1 polymer ?
#
loop_
_entity_poly.entity_id
_entity_poly.type
_entity_poly.pdbx_seq_one_letter_code
_entity_poly.pdbx_strand_id
1 'polypeptide(L)'
;MPQRFTLSDFNKFDNSTKEALVIIGNDVLLVSQYFTILNSLLAIIGVFINVFHIVILFKKSIISNVINVILLGIAISDVVNLSVLVQKILIALFQDECTFPNGSLITRLLFHVSLIKEDFRRLSTWLGVLMASLRYLMIKNALNPNFDFLSKPSSGWKSLTIAFIISSLMCLYYLISVDLISEVWLPPEACLYPTNFSMLKYSYTSNKYFIIGIEIYKSYLVCDGFLKIIPAFVLPVPTVLLIRELKKAEASRKKMSVSSQSANNSDSTSKLVIIMTITCICAEAPMGIAYIIGGLLADAPKLRKLVSYFESIILTFATLNATTHFFVCLGVSTPYRKAVKEMLRYKEKPAVSIFYEALVDEFLDLSVRLQLSTFDTVALMKILAIANYFPEIYLPLSFILDTVHIWDVSKKLLCSKNRVSDVGAPTNVGNVP
;
A
#
# COMPACT_ATOMS: atom_id res chain seq x y z
N MET A 1 -12.52 -4.30 -25.91
CA MET A 1 -12.39 -2.93 -25.35
C MET A 1 -13.33 -2.74 -24.16
N PRO A 2 -12.98 -1.94 -23.13
CA PRO A 2 -13.92 -1.66 -22.04
C PRO A 2 -15.12 -0.87 -22.57
N GLN A 3 -16.31 -1.47 -22.43
CA GLN A 3 -17.57 -0.90 -22.87
C GLN A 3 -17.92 0.34 -22.03
N ARG A 4 -18.18 1.46 -22.71
CA ARG A 4 -18.68 2.71 -22.11
C ARG A 4 -20.05 2.49 -21.47
N PHE A 5 -20.33 3.24 -20.40
CA PHE A 5 -21.64 3.25 -19.77
C PHE A 5 -22.64 4.00 -20.64
N THR A 6 -23.87 3.51 -20.62
CA THR A 6 -25.03 4.02 -21.36
C THR A 6 -26.20 4.24 -20.40
N LEU A 7 -27.19 5.05 -20.78
CA LEU A 7 -28.36 5.33 -19.93
C LEU A 7 -29.12 4.05 -19.55
N SER A 8 -29.15 3.05 -20.44
CA SER A 8 -29.78 1.75 -20.17
C SER A 8 -29.15 0.97 -19.03
N ASP A 9 -27.87 1.22 -18.71
CA ASP A 9 -27.16 0.55 -17.63
C ASP A 9 -27.69 0.95 -16.24
N PHE A 10 -28.39 2.08 -16.13
CA PHE A 10 -28.87 2.68 -14.89
C PHE A 10 -30.39 2.81 -14.86
N ASN A 11 -31.12 1.92 -15.54
CA ASN A 11 -32.56 2.04 -15.73
C ASN A 11 -33.41 2.14 -14.46
N LYS A 12 -32.87 1.71 -13.31
CA LYS A 12 -33.52 1.78 -11.98
C LYS A 12 -33.50 3.18 -11.35
N PHE A 13 -32.75 4.13 -11.91
CA PHE A 13 -32.61 5.49 -11.39
C PHE A 13 -33.49 6.48 -12.16
N ASP A 14 -33.72 7.67 -11.59
CA ASP A 14 -34.35 8.79 -12.29
C ASP A 14 -33.44 9.34 -13.41
N ASN A 15 -34.01 10.06 -14.38
CA ASN A 15 -33.27 10.50 -15.58
C ASN A 15 -32.06 11.39 -15.25
N SER A 16 -32.18 12.32 -14.29
CA SER A 16 -31.05 13.15 -13.85
C SER A 16 -29.91 12.29 -13.28
N THR A 17 -30.23 11.30 -12.45
CA THR A 17 -29.23 10.40 -11.88
C THR A 17 -28.60 9.49 -12.94
N LYS A 18 -29.37 9.02 -13.93
CA LYS A 18 -28.81 8.23 -15.05
C LYS A 18 -27.76 9.02 -15.83
N GLU A 19 -28.10 10.26 -16.20
CA GLU A 19 -27.19 11.13 -16.95
C GLU A 19 -25.91 11.39 -16.15
N ALA A 20 -26.04 11.72 -14.86
CA ALA A 20 -24.90 11.91 -13.98
C ALA A 20 -24.02 10.65 -13.88
N LEU A 21 -24.61 9.47 -13.67
CA LEU A 21 -23.86 8.20 -13.57
C LEU A 21 -23.14 7.81 -14.86
N VAL A 22 -23.74 8.10 -16.03
CA VAL A 22 -23.10 7.85 -17.33
C VAL A 22 -21.90 8.77 -17.54
N ILE A 23 -22.04 10.07 -17.27
CA ILE A 23 -20.94 11.04 -17.38
C ILE A 23 -19.82 10.63 -16.42
N ILE A 24 -20.16 10.47 -15.14
CA ILE A 24 -19.22 10.09 -14.10
C ILE A 24 -18.50 8.78 -14.45
N GLY A 25 -19.26 7.76 -14.86
CA GLY A 25 -18.69 6.44 -15.12
C GLY A 25 -17.76 6.40 -16.32
N ASN A 26 -18.06 7.17 -17.37
CA ASN A 26 -17.20 7.25 -18.54
C ASN A 26 -15.93 8.08 -18.26
N ASP A 27 -16.02 9.15 -17.47
CA ASP A 27 -14.84 9.89 -17.02
C ASP A 27 -13.91 9.00 -16.18
N VAL A 28 -14.48 8.31 -15.19
CA VAL A 28 -13.73 7.44 -14.29
C VAL A 28 -13.10 6.29 -15.07
N LEU A 29 -13.80 5.73 -16.06
CA LEU A 29 -13.25 4.73 -16.97
C LEU A 29 -12.00 5.28 -17.69
N LEU A 30 -12.07 6.47 -18.29
CA LEU A 30 -10.93 7.07 -18.98
C LEU A 30 -9.75 7.28 -18.03
N VAL A 31 -9.99 7.88 -16.87
CA VAL A 31 -8.94 8.11 -15.85
C VAL A 31 -8.34 6.78 -15.39
N SER A 32 -9.17 5.76 -15.15
CA SER A 32 -8.69 4.45 -14.70
C SER A 32 -7.76 3.77 -15.72
N GLN A 33 -7.94 4.02 -17.02
CA GLN A 33 -7.04 3.49 -18.06
C GLN A 33 -5.65 4.11 -17.96
N TYR A 34 -5.56 5.44 -17.79
CA TYR A 34 -4.28 6.12 -17.57
C TYR A 34 -3.59 5.62 -16.29
N PHE A 35 -4.33 5.52 -15.19
CA PHE A 35 -3.79 5.03 -13.93
C PHE A 35 -3.36 3.56 -14.02
N THR A 36 -4.04 2.73 -14.81
CA THR A 36 -3.63 1.33 -15.05
C THR A 36 -2.27 1.27 -15.75
N ILE A 37 -2.04 2.11 -16.76
CA ILE A 37 -0.74 2.20 -17.44
C ILE A 37 0.34 2.72 -16.48
N LEU A 38 0.06 3.80 -15.75
CA LEU A 38 0.97 4.34 -14.74
C LEU A 38 1.34 3.30 -13.68
N ASN A 39 0.34 2.60 -13.15
CA ASN A 39 0.51 1.55 -12.16
C ASN A 39 1.37 0.41 -12.69
N SER A 40 1.28 0.12 -13.99
CA SER A 40 2.10 -0.89 -14.65
C SER A 40 3.58 -0.52 -14.63
N LEU A 41 3.90 0.72 -15.02
CA LEU A 41 5.27 1.23 -14.99
C LEU A 41 5.84 1.26 -13.57
N LEU A 42 5.04 1.75 -12.62
CA LEU A 42 5.41 1.79 -11.21
C LEU A 42 5.62 0.39 -10.62
N ALA A 43 4.82 -0.60 -11.00
CA ALA A 43 4.97 -1.97 -10.53
C ALA A 43 6.29 -2.59 -11.02
N ILE A 44 6.65 -2.39 -12.30
CA ILE A 44 7.93 -2.86 -12.85
C ILE A 44 9.10 -2.25 -12.08
N ILE A 45 9.12 -0.92 -11.95
CA ILE A 45 10.15 -0.19 -11.20
C ILE A 45 10.18 -0.66 -9.74
N GLY A 46 9.01 -0.84 -9.13
CA GLY A 46 8.84 -1.27 -7.76
C GLY A 46 9.37 -2.67 -7.47
N VAL A 47 9.26 -3.61 -8.42
CA VAL A 47 9.89 -4.94 -8.30
C VAL A 47 11.41 -4.79 -8.21
N PHE A 48 12.03 -4.03 -9.12
CA PHE A 48 13.49 -3.83 -9.10
C PHE A 48 13.96 -3.15 -7.81
N ILE A 49 13.25 -2.12 -7.37
CA ILE A 49 13.55 -1.39 -6.13
C ILE A 49 13.47 -2.32 -4.92
N ASN A 50 12.40 -3.11 -4.81
CA ASN A 50 12.20 -3.99 -3.66
C ASN A 50 13.16 -5.20 -3.67
N VAL A 51 13.51 -5.73 -4.83
CA VAL A 51 14.58 -6.75 -4.93
C VAL A 51 15.91 -6.18 -4.44
N PHE A 52 16.28 -4.97 -4.87
CA PHE A 52 17.49 -4.31 -4.38
C PHE A 52 17.42 -4.03 -2.87
N HIS A 53 16.25 -3.60 -2.37
CA HIS A 53 15.97 -3.38 -0.96
C HIS A 53 16.21 -4.65 -0.12
N ILE A 54 15.70 -5.79 -0.58
CA ILE A 54 15.91 -7.12 0.05
C ILE A 54 17.39 -7.46 0.16
N VAL A 55 18.15 -7.30 -0.94
CA VAL A 55 19.60 -7.60 -0.95
C VAL A 55 20.34 -6.79 0.13
N ILE A 56 19.99 -5.51 0.29
CA ILE A 56 20.59 -4.65 1.31
C ILE A 56 20.19 -5.13 2.72
N LEU A 57 18.90 -5.38 2.95
CA LEU A 57 18.39 -5.81 4.26
C LEU A 57 18.96 -7.15 4.73
N PHE A 58 19.31 -8.05 3.81
CA PHE A 58 19.96 -9.32 4.14
C PHE A 58 21.39 -9.18 4.66
N LYS A 59 22.04 -8.01 4.53
CA LYS A 59 23.38 -7.82 5.07
C LYS A 59 23.40 -8.04 6.58
N LYS A 60 24.41 -8.80 7.04
CA LYS A 60 24.60 -9.18 8.45
C LYS A 60 24.58 -7.99 9.43
N SER A 61 25.10 -6.84 9.00
CA SER A 61 25.11 -5.61 9.81
C SER A 61 23.72 -4.96 9.99
N ILE A 62 22.78 -5.23 9.08
CA ILE A 62 21.43 -4.64 9.08
C ILE A 62 20.41 -5.59 9.71
N ILE A 63 20.43 -6.87 9.32
CA ILE A 63 19.43 -7.87 9.73
C ILE A 63 19.46 -8.18 11.24
N SER A 64 20.47 -7.71 11.95
CA SER A 64 20.62 -7.84 13.40
C SER A 64 19.54 -7.11 14.21
N ASN A 65 18.81 -6.16 13.60
CA ASN A 65 17.72 -5.42 14.25
C ASN A 65 16.35 -6.00 13.85
N VAL A 66 15.49 -6.25 14.84
CA VAL A 66 14.11 -6.72 14.66
C VAL A 66 13.32 -5.92 13.61
N ILE A 67 13.45 -4.59 13.61
CA ILE A 67 12.70 -3.71 12.69
C ILE A 67 13.10 -3.99 11.25
N ASN A 68 14.38 -4.25 11.00
CA ASN A 68 14.88 -4.58 9.67
C ASN A 68 14.46 -5.99 9.23
N VAL A 69 14.26 -6.93 10.16
CA VAL A 69 13.68 -8.25 9.84
C VAL A 69 12.22 -8.12 9.42
N ILE A 70 11.42 -7.29 10.12
CA ILE A 70 10.03 -7.03 9.72
C ILE A 70 9.98 -6.31 8.37
N LEU A 71 10.84 -5.30 8.18
CA LEU A 71 10.96 -4.58 6.91
C LEU A 71 11.37 -5.49 5.75
N LEU A 72 12.21 -6.50 6.00
CA LEU A 72 12.54 -7.54 5.02
C LEU A 72 11.30 -8.35 4.63
N GLY A 73 10.45 -8.70 5.59
CA GLY A 73 9.17 -9.36 5.33
C GLY A 73 8.23 -8.52 4.47
N ILE A 74 8.15 -7.21 4.73
CA ILE A 74 7.40 -6.24 3.90
C ILE A 74 7.96 -6.24 2.47
N ALA A 75 9.28 -6.09 2.32
CA ALA A 75 9.92 -6.04 1.01
C ALA A 75 9.69 -7.31 0.17
N ILE A 76 9.77 -8.49 0.79
CA ILE A 76 9.45 -9.78 0.14
C ILE A 76 7.99 -9.79 -0.31
N SER A 77 7.09 -9.33 0.56
CA SER A 77 5.66 -9.28 0.28
C SER A 77 5.33 -8.34 -0.88
N ASP A 78 6.00 -7.19 -0.93
CA ASP A 78 5.86 -6.22 -2.00
C ASP A 78 6.41 -6.76 -3.33
N VAL A 79 7.55 -7.46 -3.34
CA VAL A 79 8.05 -8.14 -4.56
C VAL A 79 7.02 -9.12 -5.09
N VAL A 80 6.46 -9.99 -4.24
CA VAL A 80 5.45 -10.98 -4.66
C VAL A 80 4.22 -10.29 -5.23
N ASN A 81 3.66 -9.31 -4.51
CA ASN A 81 2.47 -8.57 -4.92
C ASN A 81 2.69 -7.83 -6.27
N LEU A 82 3.77 -7.07 -6.38
CA LEU A 82 4.09 -6.29 -7.59
C LEU A 82 4.45 -7.19 -8.77
N SER A 83 5.12 -8.32 -8.56
CA SER A 83 5.45 -9.27 -9.63
C SER A 83 4.19 -9.88 -10.26
N VAL A 84 3.19 -10.24 -9.45
CA VAL A 84 1.91 -10.74 -9.97
C VAL A 84 1.12 -9.65 -10.68
N LEU A 85 1.21 -8.39 -10.22
CA LEU A 85 0.62 -7.27 -10.93
C LEU A 85 1.24 -7.11 -12.33
N VAL A 86 2.58 -7.14 -12.43
CA VAL A 86 3.30 -7.12 -13.71
C VAL A 86 2.88 -8.28 -14.59
N GLN A 87 2.77 -9.50 -14.05
CA GLN A 87 2.30 -10.67 -14.80
C GLN A 87 0.90 -10.45 -15.41
N LYS A 88 -0.06 -9.94 -14.63
CA LYS A 88 -1.43 -9.68 -15.11
C LYS A 88 -1.45 -8.69 -16.27
N ILE A 89 -0.62 -7.65 -16.18
CA ILE A 89 -0.49 -6.64 -17.24
C ILE A 89 0.14 -7.23 -18.48
N LEU A 90 1.23 -8.00 -18.35
CA LEU A 90 1.86 -8.67 -19.49
C LEU A 90 0.86 -9.57 -20.21
N ILE A 91 0.08 -10.37 -19.46
CA ILE A 91 -0.99 -11.17 -20.05
C ILE A 91 -2.00 -10.28 -20.80
N ALA A 92 -2.44 -9.16 -20.20
CA ALA A 92 -3.39 -8.25 -20.84
C ALA A 92 -2.83 -7.52 -22.08
N LEU A 93 -1.50 -7.40 -22.24
CA LEU A 93 -0.86 -6.81 -23.42
C LEU A 93 -0.78 -7.79 -24.60
N PHE A 94 -0.67 -9.09 -24.32
CA PHE A 94 -0.54 -10.14 -25.33
C PHE A 94 -1.84 -10.89 -25.62
N GLN A 95 -2.89 -10.67 -24.81
CA GLN A 95 -4.19 -11.29 -24.99
C GLN A 95 -5.23 -10.24 -25.39
N ASP A 96 -5.95 -10.53 -26.46
CA ASP A 96 -7.11 -9.78 -26.92
C ASP A 96 -8.39 -10.63 -26.87
N GLU A 97 -9.50 -10.08 -27.37
CA GLU A 97 -10.79 -10.78 -27.41
C GLU A 97 -10.81 -11.95 -28.40
N CYS A 98 -9.80 -12.06 -29.28
CA CYS A 98 -9.64 -13.15 -30.23
C CYS A 98 -8.74 -14.26 -29.68
N THR A 99 -8.00 -14.02 -28.60
CA THR A 99 -7.05 -14.98 -28.06
C THR A 99 -7.75 -16.17 -27.41
N PHE A 100 -7.21 -17.37 -27.62
CA PHE A 100 -7.76 -18.60 -27.07
C PHE A 100 -7.89 -18.56 -25.54
N PRO A 101 -9.05 -18.98 -24.98
CA PRO A 101 -9.22 -19.04 -23.54
C PRO A 101 -8.26 -20.06 -22.92
N ASN A 102 -7.78 -19.74 -21.73
CA ASN A 102 -6.92 -20.62 -20.97
C ASN A 102 -7.65 -21.92 -20.60
N GLY A 103 -6.94 -23.06 -20.71
CA GLY A 103 -7.43 -24.33 -20.18
C GLY A 103 -7.64 -24.31 -18.66
N SER A 104 -8.29 -25.34 -18.13
CA SER A 104 -8.66 -25.42 -16.70
C SER A 104 -7.45 -25.35 -15.77
N LEU A 105 -6.34 -26.04 -16.10
CA LEU A 105 -5.11 -26.04 -15.29
C LEU A 105 -4.47 -24.65 -15.22
N ILE A 106 -4.29 -23.98 -16.37
CA ILE A 106 -3.73 -22.63 -16.43
C ILE A 106 -4.61 -21.65 -15.66
N THR A 107 -5.93 -21.74 -15.82
CA THR A 107 -6.90 -20.90 -15.10
C THR A 107 -6.80 -21.09 -13.59
N ARG A 108 -6.66 -22.33 -13.11
CA ARG A 108 -6.44 -22.62 -11.68
C ARG A 108 -5.12 -22.04 -11.18
N LEU A 109 -4.03 -22.20 -11.92
CA LEU A 109 -2.72 -21.65 -11.56
C LEU A 109 -2.76 -20.12 -11.46
N LEU A 110 -3.30 -19.42 -12.47
CA LEU A 110 -3.42 -17.95 -12.46
C LEU A 110 -4.29 -17.44 -11.32
N PHE A 111 -5.32 -18.22 -10.96
CA PHE A 111 -6.15 -17.93 -9.80
C PHE A 111 -5.37 -18.08 -8.48
N HIS A 112 -4.64 -19.19 -8.28
CA HIS A 112 -3.78 -19.36 -7.10
C HIS A 112 -2.70 -18.28 -6.99
N VAL A 113 -2.10 -17.88 -8.11
CA VAL A 113 -1.14 -16.77 -8.13
C VAL A 113 -1.81 -15.45 -7.73
N SER A 114 -3.07 -15.22 -8.16
CA SER A 114 -3.84 -14.06 -7.71
C SER A 114 -4.15 -14.10 -6.21
N LEU A 115 -4.38 -15.28 -5.63
CA LEU A 115 -4.57 -15.45 -4.19
C LEU A 115 -3.32 -15.13 -3.39
N ILE A 116 -2.18 -15.66 -3.85
CA ILE A 116 -0.87 -15.37 -3.27
C ILE A 116 -0.63 -13.86 -3.27
N LYS A 117 -0.90 -13.17 -4.40
CA LYS A 117 -0.80 -11.70 -4.46
C LYS A 117 -1.62 -11.01 -3.37
N GLU A 118 -2.90 -11.37 -3.20
CA GLU A 118 -3.75 -10.74 -2.19
C GLU A 118 -3.29 -11.07 -0.77
N ASP A 119 -2.79 -12.28 -0.53
CA ASP A 119 -2.24 -12.69 0.78
C ASP A 119 -1.00 -11.89 1.17
N PHE A 120 -0.02 -11.80 0.26
CA PHE A 120 1.19 -11.02 0.51
C PHE A 120 0.92 -9.52 0.58
N ARG A 121 -0.03 -8.98 -0.19
CA ARG A 121 -0.43 -7.58 -0.05
C ARG A 121 -0.97 -7.29 1.35
N ARG A 122 -1.89 -8.12 1.86
CA ARG A 122 -2.41 -8.01 3.23
C ARG A 122 -1.31 -8.17 4.26
N LEU A 123 -0.43 -9.16 4.09
CA LEU A 123 0.69 -9.40 4.98
C LEU A 123 1.59 -8.17 5.11
N SER A 124 1.94 -7.52 4.00
CA SER A 124 2.75 -6.29 3.96
C SER A 124 2.18 -5.21 4.88
N THR A 125 0.87 -4.93 4.77
CA THR A 125 0.15 -3.95 5.58
C THR A 125 0.19 -4.27 7.07
N TRP A 126 -0.10 -5.53 7.44
CA TRP A 126 -0.11 -5.96 8.86
C TRP A 126 1.30 -6.03 9.47
N LEU A 127 2.32 -6.34 8.67
CA LEU A 127 3.71 -6.20 9.09
C LEU A 127 4.08 -4.74 9.35
N GLY A 128 3.51 -3.78 8.60
CA GLY A 128 3.61 -2.36 8.90
C GLY A 128 3.05 -2.01 10.28
N VAL A 129 1.85 -2.51 10.62
CA VAL A 129 1.22 -2.35 11.95
C VAL A 129 2.10 -2.95 13.05
N LEU A 130 2.60 -4.15 12.83
CA LEU A 130 3.51 -4.84 13.74
C LEU A 130 4.80 -4.04 13.96
N MET A 131 5.40 -3.50 12.88
CA MET A 131 6.61 -2.68 12.94
C MET A 131 6.41 -1.44 13.81
N ALA A 132 5.31 -0.70 13.59
CA ALA A 132 4.98 0.50 14.36
C ALA A 132 4.76 0.17 15.85
N SER A 133 4.05 -0.91 16.12
CA SER A 133 3.77 -1.38 17.49
C SER A 133 5.04 -1.82 18.21
N LEU A 134 5.89 -2.62 17.56
CA LEU A 134 7.19 -3.02 18.10
C LEU A 134 8.07 -1.81 18.39
N ARG A 135 8.11 -0.82 17.48
CA ARG A 135 8.90 0.39 17.67
C ARG A 135 8.49 1.17 18.92
N TYR A 136 7.19 1.35 19.11
CA TYR A 136 6.65 1.97 20.31
C TYR A 136 7.02 1.18 21.58
N LEU A 137 6.78 -0.14 21.59
CA LEU A 137 7.06 -0.99 22.75
C LEU A 137 8.54 -1.03 23.11
N MET A 138 9.43 -1.05 22.12
CA MET A 138 10.88 -1.01 22.33
C MET A 138 11.31 0.30 23.01
N ILE A 139 10.79 1.45 22.58
CA ILE A 139 11.17 2.75 23.16
C ILE A 139 10.58 2.92 24.56
N LYS A 140 9.31 2.55 24.75
CA LYS A 140 8.65 2.62 26.05
C LYS A 140 9.35 1.77 27.10
N ASN A 141 9.80 0.57 26.71
CA ASN A 141 10.41 -0.40 27.62
C ASN A 141 11.94 -0.48 27.50
N ALA A 142 12.60 0.53 26.89
CA ALA A 142 14.04 0.50 26.62
C ALA A 142 14.92 0.35 27.88
N LEU A 143 14.38 0.67 29.07
CA LEU A 143 15.07 0.57 30.36
C LEU A 143 14.71 -0.69 31.15
N ASN A 144 13.84 -1.56 30.61
CA ASN A 144 13.36 -2.75 31.29
C ASN A 144 13.94 -4.02 30.62
N PRO A 145 14.87 -4.75 31.28
CA PRO A 145 15.58 -5.88 30.68
C PRO A 145 14.65 -7.07 30.34
N ASN A 146 13.48 -7.16 30.99
CA ASN A 146 12.48 -8.19 30.67
C ASN A 146 11.95 -8.08 29.23
N PHE A 147 12.12 -6.91 28.59
CA PHE A 147 11.66 -6.64 27.24
C PHE A 147 12.77 -6.61 26.17
N ASP A 148 14.01 -6.98 26.52
CA ASP A 148 15.14 -6.99 25.57
C ASP A 148 14.90 -7.93 24.38
N PHE A 149 14.08 -8.98 24.57
CA PHE A 149 13.72 -9.90 23.50
C PHE A 149 13.02 -9.20 22.33
N LEU A 150 12.29 -8.10 22.57
CA LEU A 150 11.57 -7.34 21.54
C LEU A 150 12.52 -6.75 20.49
N SER A 151 13.78 -6.50 20.86
CA SER A 151 14.79 -5.93 19.96
C SER A 151 15.56 -7.01 19.18
N LYS A 152 15.42 -8.29 19.56
CA LYS A 152 16.19 -9.39 18.97
C LYS A 152 15.63 -9.81 17.61
N PRO A 153 16.48 -10.13 16.63
CA PRO A 153 16.04 -10.54 15.30
C PRO A 153 15.24 -11.86 15.32
N SER A 154 15.51 -12.74 16.28
CA SER A 154 14.75 -13.98 16.48
C SER A 154 13.28 -13.72 16.81
N SER A 155 12.97 -12.64 17.53
CA SER A 155 11.59 -12.22 17.76
C SER A 155 10.92 -11.72 16.46
N GLY A 156 11.68 -11.06 15.59
CA GLY A 156 11.23 -10.61 14.27
C GLY A 156 10.82 -11.78 13.38
N TRP A 157 11.68 -12.79 13.26
CA TRP A 157 11.38 -14.00 12.48
C TRP A 157 10.15 -14.74 13.00
N LYS A 158 10.02 -14.91 14.33
CA LYS A 158 8.83 -15.52 14.93
C LYS A 158 7.55 -14.74 14.59
N SER A 159 7.62 -13.41 14.70
CA SER A 159 6.46 -12.56 14.42
C SER A 159 6.07 -12.60 12.93
N LEU A 160 7.05 -12.65 12.03
CA LEU A 160 6.83 -12.82 10.60
C LEU A 160 6.12 -14.14 10.27
N THR A 161 6.58 -15.25 10.86
CA THR A 161 5.93 -16.57 10.68
C THR A 161 4.49 -16.56 11.18
N ILE A 162 4.22 -15.98 12.35
CA ILE A 162 2.87 -15.89 12.91
C ILE A 162 1.97 -15.04 12.01
N ALA A 163 2.45 -13.88 11.55
CA ALA A 163 1.70 -13.01 10.66
C ALA A 163 1.37 -13.69 9.32
N PHE A 164 2.32 -14.44 8.76
CA PHE A 164 2.11 -15.23 7.54
C PHE A 164 1.00 -16.28 7.74
N ILE A 165 1.06 -17.05 8.83
CA ILE A 165 0.03 -18.07 9.13
C ILE A 165 -1.37 -17.44 9.25
N ILE A 166 -1.50 -16.35 10.00
CA ILE A 166 -2.79 -15.65 10.18
C ILE A 166 -3.32 -15.14 8.84
N SER A 167 -2.45 -14.54 8.01
CA SER A 167 -2.85 -14.04 6.69
C SER A 167 -3.29 -15.18 5.77
N SER A 168 -2.54 -16.28 5.72
CA SER A 168 -2.87 -17.44 4.89
C SER A 168 -4.18 -18.11 5.30
N LEU A 169 -4.51 -18.17 6.60
CA LEU A 169 -5.82 -18.66 7.07
C LEU A 169 -6.99 -17.83 6.52
N MET A 170 -6.83 -16.50 6.42
CA MET A 170 -7.84 -15.64 5.80
C MET A 170 -7.97 -15.90 4.29
N CYS A 171 -6.89 -16.28 3.62
CA CYS A 171 -6.93 -16.64 2.20
C CYS A 171 -7.75 -17.92 1.94
N LEU A 172 -7.76 -18.87 2.89
CA LEU A 172 -8.59 -20.08 2.81
C LEU A 172 -10.09 -19.75 2.81
N TYR A 173 -10.52 -18.72 3.53
CA TYR A 173 -11.92 -18.30 3.55
C TYR A 173 -12.39 -17.84 2.16
N TYR A 174 -11.56 -17.10 1.43
CA TYR A 174 -11.89 -16.70 0.06
C TYR A 174 -11.98 -17.89 -0.90
N LEU A 175 -11.11 -18.90 -0.76
CA LEU A 175 -11.15 -20.10 -1.58
C LEU A 175 -12.49 -20.83 -1.50
N ILE A 176 -13.13 -20.83 -0.33
CA ILE A 176 -14.44 -21.47 -0.12
C ILE A 176 -15.57 -20.67 -0.79
N SER A 177 -15.39 -19.36 -1.00
CA SER A 177 -16.43 -18.47 -1.54
C SER A 177 -16.62 -18.53 -3.06
N VAL A 178 -15.73 -19.22 -3.79
CA VAL A 178 -15.71 -19.21 -5.26
C VAL A 178 -15.63 -20.61 -5.85
N ASP A 179 -16.28 -20.79 -7.00
CA ASP A 179 -16.27 -22.03 -7.79
C ASP A 179 -15.65 -21.80 -9.16
N LEU A 180 -14.91 -22.81 -9.63
CA LEU A 180 -14.48 -22.88 -11.02
C LEU A 180 -15.65 -23.33 -11.89
N ILE A 181 -16.09 -22.46 -12.79
CA ILE A 181 -17.10 -22.75 -13.80
C ILE A 181 -16.48 -22.83 -15.18
N SER A 182 -17.16 -23.52 -16.08
CA SER A 182 -16.85 -23.56 -17.51
C SER A 182 -18.02 -23.00 -18.31
N GLU A 183 -17.74 -22.07 -19.20
CA GLU A 183 -18.69 -21.48 -20.13
C GLU A 183 -18.22 -21.72 -21.56
N VAL A 184 -19.16 -21.83 -22.51
CA VAL A 184 -18.81 -21.91 -23.93
C VAL A 184 -18.39 -20.53 -24.40
N TRP A 185 -17.14 -20.40 -24.83
CA TRP A 185 -16.61 -19.20 -25.45
C TRP A 185 -16.78 -19.28 -26.97
N LEU A 186 -17.41 -18.23 -27.49
CA LEU A 186 -17.57 -17.99 -28.91
C LEU A 186 -16.68 -16.79 -29.26
N PRO A 187 -15.79 -16.91 -30.25
CA PRO A 187 -14.98 -15.78 -30.68
C PRO A 187 -15.87 -14.69 -31.30
N PRO A 188 -15.54 -13.40 -31.12
CA PRO A 188 -16.14 -12.33 -31.89
C PRO A 188 -16.04 -12.57 -33.39
N GLU A 189 -17.04 -12.13 -34.17
CA GLU A 189 -17.05 -12.28 -35.64
C GLU A 189 -15.82 -11.65 -36.31
N ALA A 190 -15.27 -10.58 -35.70
CA ALA A 190 -14.07 -9.89 -36.16
C ALA A 190 -12.79 -10.75 -36.11
N CYS A 191 -12.80 -11.88 -35.39
CA CYS A 191 -11.62 -12.70 -35.15
C CYS A 191 -11.34 -13.76 -36.25
N LEU A 192 -12.14 -13.79 -37.34
CA LEU A 192 -11.93 -14.62 -38.53
C LEU A 192 -11.81 -16.15 -38.26
N TYR A 193 -12.40 -16.63 -37.18
CA TYR A 193 -12.47 -18.06 -36.88
C TYR A 193 -13.48 -18.79 -37.78
N PRO A 194 -13.33 -20.12 -37.96
CA PRO A 194 -14.32 -20.92 -38.68
C PRO A 194 -15.74 -20.77 -38.10
N THR A 195 -16.75 -20.85 -38.96
CA THR A 195 -18.16 -20.86 -38.54
C THR A 195 -18.41 -21.99 -37.54
N ASN A 196 -19.12 -21.69 -36.44
CA ASN A 196 -19.41 -22.61 -35.33
C ASN A 196 -18.18 -23.03 -34.49
N PHE A 197 -17.05 -22.33 -34.60
CA PHE A 197 -15.93 -22.55 -33.69
C PHE A 197 -16.32 -22.17 -32.25
N SER A 198 -16.08 -23.09 -31.31
CA SER A 198 -16.33 -22.86 -29.89
C SER A 198 -15.29 -23.57 -29.04
N MET A 199 -15.00 -23.01 -27.86
CA MET A 199 -14.12 -23.63 -26.86
C MET A 199 -14.65 -23.41 -25.46
N LEU A 200 -14.20 -24.22 -24.50
CA LEU A 200 -14.52 -23.99 -23.10
C LEU A 200 -13.60 -22.90 -22.52
N LYS A 201 -14.22 -21.89 -21.91
CA LYS A 201 -13.55 -20.89 -21.09
C LYS A 201 -13.83 -21.18 -19.64
N TYR A 202 -12.76 -21.30 -18.87
CA TYR A 202 -12.83 -21.50 -17.43
C TYR A 202 -12.72 -20.16 -16.71
N SER A 203 -13.53 -19.95 -15.68
CA SER A 203 -13.45 -18.76 -14.83
C SER A 203 -13.93 -19.06 -13.41
N TYR A 204 -13.60 -18.20 -12.46
CA TYR A 204 -14.11 -18.30 -11.10
C TYR A 204 -15.30 -17.37 -10.92
N THR A 205 -16.37 -17.88 -10.33
CA THR A 205 -17.56 -17.11 -9.95
C THR A 205 -17.91 -17.38 -8.49
N SER A 206 -18.78 -16.56 -7.89
CA SER A 206 -19.32 -16.84 -6.55
C SER A 206 -19.99 -18.22 -6.55
N ASN A 207 -19.70 -19.04 -5.53
CA ASN A 207 -20.20 -20.42 -5.45
C ASN A 207 -21.75 -20.43 -5.56
N LYS A 208 -22.31 -21.26 -6.46
CA LYS A 208 -23.78 -21.33 -6.69
C LYS A 208 -24.45 -22.52 -5.99
N TYR A 209 -23.68 -23.46 -5.46
CA TYR A 209 -24.17 -24.70 -4.83
C TYR A 209 -24.45 -24.53 -3.34
N PHE A 210 -23.89 -23.51 -2.69
CA PHE A 210 -24.39 -23.04 -1.41
C PHE A 210 -25.57 -22.09 -1.66
N ILE A 211 -26.72 -22.37 -1.04
CA ILE A 211 -27.94 -21.53 -1.01
C ILE A 211 -27.64 -20.07 -0.55
N ILE A 212 -26.41 -19.80 -0.07
CA ILE A 212 -25.90 -18.58 0.57
C ILE A 212 -24.62 -18.05 -0.14
N GLY A 213 -24.27 -18.51 -1.36
CA GLY A 213 -22.96 -18.19 -1.96
C GLY A 213 -22.72 -16.71 -2.29
N ILE A 214 -23.76 -15.98 -2.72
CA ILE A 214 -23.70 -14.52 -2.90
C ILE A 214 -23.49 -13.81 -1.56
N GLU A 215 -24.18 -14.26 -0.51
CA GLU A 215 -24.06 -13.69 0.84
C GLU A 215 -22.71 -13.99 1.49
N ILE A 216 -22.13 -15.16 1.25
CA ILE A 216 -20.75 -15.50 1.68
C ILE A 216 -19.74 -14.61 0.94
N TYR A 217 -19.90 -14.41 -0.37
CA TYR A 217 -19.02 -13.53 -1.14
C TYR A 217 -19.14 -12.05 -0.70
N LYS A 218 -20.37 -11.57 -0.44
CA LYS A 218 -20.62 -10.25 0.15
C LYS A 218 -19.95 -10.13 1.53
N SER A 219 -20.18 -11.09 2.40
CA SER A 219 -19.56 -11.18 3.73
C SER A 219 -18.04 -11.11 3.62
N TYR A 220 -17.44 -11.88 2.71
CA TYR A 220 -16.01 -11.83 2.44
C TYR A 220 -15.55 -10.44 2.02
N LEU A 221 -16.18 -9.81 1.02
CA LEU A 221 -15.79 -8.48 0.53
C LEU A 221 -15.87 -7.43 1.63
N VAL A 222 -16.93 -7.48 2.44
CA VAL A 222 -17.12 -6.57 3.57
C VAL A 222 -16.06 -6.81 4.65
N CYS A 223 -15.80 -8.08 5.03
CA CYS A 223 -14.76 -8.43 5.99
C CYS A 223 -13.36 -8.02 5.51
N ASP A 224 -13.03 -8.26 4.25
CA ASP A 224 -11.77 -7.88 3.64
C ASP A 224 -11.63 -6.35 3.54
N GLY A 225 -12.73 -5.64 3.24
CA GLY A 225 -12.81 -4.19 3.30
C GLY A 225 -12.52 -3.66 4.71
N PHE A 226 -13.15 -4.21 5.74
CA PHE A 226 -12.86 -3.86 7.13
C PHE A 226 -11.39 -4.13 7.51
N LEU A 227 -10.84 -5.29 7.13
CA LEU A 227 -9.44 -5.62 7.40
C LEU A 227 -8.45 -4.68 6.73
N LYS A 228 -8.81 -4.05 5.62
CA LYS A 228 -8.01 -2.99 4.96
C LYS A 228 -8.18 -1.64 5.62
N ILE A 229 -9.36 -1.35 6.16
CA ILE A 229 -9.60 -0.12 6.91
C ILE A 229 -8.91 -0.14 8.29
N ILE A 230 -8.90 -1.28 8.98
CA ILE A 230 -8.36 -1.39 10.35
C ILE A 230 -6.93 -0.82 10.47
N PRO A 231 -5.95 -1.14 9.60
CA PRO A 231 -4.63 -0.53 9.62
C PRO A 231 -4.66 1.01 9.58
N ALA A 232 -5.57 1.63 8.81
CA ALA A 232 -5.69 3.08 8.75
C ALA A 232 -6.04 3.70 10.12
N PHE A 233 -6.82 2.99 10.94
CA PHE A 233 -7.20 3.42 12.29
C PHE A 233 -6.20 3.00 13.36
N VAL A 234 -5.61 1.81 13.22
CA VAL A 234 -4.69 1.24 14.20
C VAL A 234 -3.33 1.90 14.12
N LEU A 235 -2.78 2.15 12.93
CA LEU A 235 -1.43 2.71 12.74
C LEU A 235 -1.21 4.11 13.37
N PRO A 236 -2.16 5.06 13.35
CA PRO A 236 -2.03 6.33 14.05
C PRO A 236 -1.80 6.18 15.55
N VAL A 237 -2.41 5.20 16.21
CA VAL A 237 -2.34 5.03 17.67
C VAL A 237 -0.91 4.79 18.18
N PRO A 238 -0.17 3.72 17.77
CA PRO A 238 1.20 3.50 18.18
C PRO A 238 2.12 4.62 17.67
N THR A 239 1.79 5.27 16.56
CA THR A 239 2.58 6.39 16.02
C THR A 239 2.49 7.63 16.91
N VAL A 240 1.30 8.02 17.36
CA VAL A 240 1.11 9.12 18.32
C VAL A 240 1.76 8.80 19.65
N LEU A 241 1.60 7.56 20.15
CA LEU A 241 2.25 7.10 21.38
C LEU A 241 3.78 7.12 21.25
N LEU A 242 4.32 6.68 20.12
CA LEU A 242 5.74 6.73 19.79
C LEU A 242 6.26 8.17 19.80
N ILE A 243 5.55 9.11 19.16
CA ILE A 243 5.93 10.54 19.15
C ILE A 243 5.96 11.10 20.57
N ARG A 244 4.99 10.76 21.43
CA ARG A 244 4.97 11.20 22.83
C ARG A 244 6.17 10.67 23.62
N GLU A 245 6.49 9.39 23.48
CA GLU A 245 7.65 8.79 24.15
C GLU A 245 8.98 9.34 23.63
N LEU A 246 9.09 9.63 22.33
CA LEU A 246 10.27 10.29 21.75
C LEU A 246 10.47 11.69 22.33
N LYS A 247 9.40 12.49 22.44
CA LYS A 247 9.46 13.83 23.06
C LYS A 247 9.87 13.75 24.53
N LYS A 248 9.33 12.78 25.27
CA LYS A 248 9.71 12.53 26.67
C LYS A 248 11.18 12.13 26.80
N ALA A 249 11.65 11.23 25.94
CA ALA A 249 13.04 10.80 25.92
C ALA A 249 13.98 11.96 25.52
N GLU A 250 13.59 12.81 24.57
CA GLU A 250 14.35 14.01 24.20
C GLU A 250 14.44 15.02 25.36
N ALA A 251 13.33 15.28 26.05
CA ALA A 251 13.32 16.19 27.20
C ALA A 251 14.19 15.67 28.36
N SER A 252 14.21 14.35 28.59
CA SER A 252 15.13 13.73 29.56
C SER A 252 16.59 13.88 29.14
N ARG A 253 16.91 13.65 27.85
CA ARG A 253 18.27 13.84 27.31
C ARG A 253 18.75 15.28 27.37
N LYS A 254 17.89 16.28 27.12
CA LYS A 254 18.28 17.69 27.26
C LYS A 254 18.70 18.05 28.70
N LYS A 255 18.22 17.30 29.69
CA LYS A 255 18.62 17.44 31.10
C LYS A 255 19.89 16.67 31.46
N MET A 256 20.27 15.66 30.67
CA MET A 256 21.43 14.80 30.88
C MET A 256 22.35 14.95 29.67
N SER A 257 23.37 15.80 29.74
CA SER A 257 24.30 16.17 28.65
C SER A 257 25.08 14.97 28.06
N VAL A 258 24.40 14.05 27.38
CA VAL A 258 24.97 12.82 26.85
C VAL A 258 24.55 12.67 25.39
N SER A 259 25.49 12.89 24.46
CA SER A 259 25.31 12.55 23.06
C SER A 259 25.73 11.10 22.83
N SER A 260 24.79 10.15 22.89
CA SER A 260 25.08 8.75 22.57
C SER A 260 24.73 8.42 21.12
N GLN A 261 25.64 7.70 20.44
CA GLN A 261 25.49 7.29 19.04
C GLN A 261 24.32 6.28 18.84
N SER A 262 23.95 5.54 19.90
CA SER A 262 22.77 4.68 19.93
C SER A 262 21.45 5.46 19.87
N ALA A 263 21.41 6.69 20.41
CA ALA A 263 20.23 7.55 20.37
C ALA A 263 19.95 8.09 18.95
N ASN A 264 21.00 8.40 18.17
CA ASN A 264 20.82 8.85 16.78
C ASN A 264 20.22 7.76 15.89
N ASN A 265 20.59 6.50 16.10
CA ASN A 265 20.05 5.37 15.34
C ASN A 265 18.60 5.02 15.76
N SER A 266 18.23 5.29 17.01
CA SER A 266 16.87 5.07 17.49
C SER A 266 15.92 6.16 16.97
N ASP A 267 16.33 7.43 16.98
CA ASP A 267 15.54 8.54 16.43
C ASP A 267 15.31 8.36 14.92
N SER A 268 16.30 7.91 14.15
CA SER A 268 16.15 7.64 12.71
C SER A 268 15.18 6.51 12.42
N THR A 269 15.28 5.38 13.13
CA THR A 269 14.35 4.25 12.95
C THR A 269 12.90 4.67 13.24
N SER A 270 12.67 5.53 14.22
CA SER A 270 11.33 6.03 14.51
C SER A 270 10.78 6.99 13.46
N LYS A 271 11.63 7.87 12.91
CA LYS A 271 11.23 8.75 11.77
C LYS A 271 10.80 7.91 10.56
N LEU A 272 11.54 6.85 10.25
CA LEU A 272 11.19 5.91 9.19
C LEU A 272 9.81 5.30 9.41
N VAL A 273 9.52 4.82 10.62
CA VAL A 273 8.23 4.21 10.97
C VAL A 273 7.07 5.21 10.84
N ILE A 274 7.28 6.47 11.24
CA ILE A 274 6.26 7.52 11.12
C ILE A 274 5.94 7.81 9.65
N ILE A 275 6.96 7.97 8.80
CA ILE A 275 6.77 8.25 7.37
C ILE A 275 6.04 7.10 6.68
N MET A 276 6.50 5.86 6.89
CA MET A 276 5.88 4.65 6.31
C MET A 276 4.43 4.45 6.78
N THR A 277 4.13 4.86 8.02
CA THR A 277 2.75 4.82 8.53
C THR A 277 1.84 5.73 7.72
N ILE A 278 2.27 6.95 7.42
CA ILE A 278 1.39 7.89 6.73
C ILE A 278 1.15 7.46 5.29
N THR A 279 2.20 7.02 4.57
CA THR A 279 2.05 6.49 3.21
C THR A 279 1.14 5.26 3.16
N CYS A 280 1.18 4.44 4.21
CA CYS A 280 0.30 3.27 4.36
C CYS A 280 -1.15 3.68 4.59
N ILE A 281 -1.43 4.65 5.48
CA ILE A 281 -2.81 5.11 5.72
C ILE A 281 -3.42 5.72 4.44
N CYS A 282 -2.66 6.53 3.71
CA CYS A 282 -3.09 7.11 2.44
C CYS A 282 -3.40 6.05 1.37
N ALA A 283 -2.76 4.89 1.41
CA ALA A 283 -3.02 3.80 0.47
C ALA A 283 -4.18 2.89 0.91
N GLU A 284 -4.24 2.53 2.19
CA GLU A 284 -5.16 1.50 2.70
C GLU A 284 -6.58 2.04 2.96
N ALA A 285 -6.71 3.25 3.50
CA ALA A 285 -8.02 3.79 3.86
C ALA A 285 -8.96 3.93 2.65
N PRO A 286 -8.53 4.52 1.51
CA PRO A 286 -9.39 4.62 0.33
C PRO A 286 -9.70 3.24 -0.27
N MET A 287 -8.72 2.32 -0.25
CA MET A 287 -8.88 0.96 -0.79
C MET A 287 -9.91 0.17 0.02
N GLY A 288 -9.85 0.24 1.36
CA GLY A 288 -10.81 -0.42 2.23
C GLY A 288 -12.24 0.08 2.04
N ILE A 289 -12.43 1.41 1.91
CA ILE A 289 -13.75 2.00 1.60
C ILE A 289 -14.28 1.48 0.26
N ALA A 290 -13.44 1.46 -0.78
CA ALA A 290 -13.86 0.96 -2.09
C ALA A 290 -14.32 -0.50 -2.05
N TYR A 291 -13.63 -1.36 -1.27
CA TYR A 291 -14.02 -2.77 -1.09
C TYR A 291 -15.36 -2.91 -0.35
N ILE A 292 -15.61 -2.12 0.70
CA ILE A 292 -16.90 -2.13 1.42
C ILE A 292 -18.04 -1.71 0.48
N ILE A 293 -17.87 -0.61 -0.25
CA ILE A 293 -18.86 -0.14 -1.23
C ILE A 293 -19.07 -1.20 -2.31
N GLY A 294 -17.99 -1.84 -2.78
CA GLY A 294 -18.04 -2.94 -3.73
C GLY A 294 -18.86 -4.14 -3.20
N GLY A 295 -18.72 -4.49 -1.93
CA GLY A 295 -19.51 -5.53 -1.27
C GLY A 295 -20.99 -5.16 -1.16
N LEU A 296 -21.30 -3.93 -0.73
CA LEU A 296 -22.68 -3.43 -0.63
C LEU A 296 -23.39 -3.38 -2.00
N LEU A 297 -22.63 -3.13 -3.06
CA LEU A 297 -23.13 -3.06 -4.44
C LEU A 297 -22.99 -4.37 -5.22
N ALA A 298 -22.78 -5.51 -4.54
CA ALA A 298 -22.61 -6.82 -5.20
C ALA A 298 -23.80 -7.20 -6.10
N ASP A 299 -25.03 -6.79 -5.72
CA ASP A 299 -26.25 -7.06 -6.49
C ASP A 299 -26.49 -6.06 -7.65
N ALA A 300 -25.63 -5.04 -7.78
CA ALA A 300 -25.72 -3.98 -8.78
C ALA A 300 -24.47 -4.00 -9.68
N PRO A 301 -24.38 -4.91 -10.67
CA PRO A 301 -23.14 -5.19 -11.39
C PRO A 301 -22.55 -3.99 -12.13
N LYS A 302 -23.40 -3.08 -12.65
CA LYS A 302 -22.95 -1.86 -13.34
C LYS A 302 -22.34 -0.84 -12.37
N LEU A 303 -22.91 -0.69 -11.18
CA LEU A 303 -22.34 0.16 -10.13
C LEU A 303 -21.08 -0.48 -9.52
N ARG A 304 -21.06 -1.80 -9.31
CA ARG A 304 -19.83 -2.51 -8.91
C ARG A 304 -18.70 -2.30 -9.91
N LYS A 305 -19.00 -2.33 -11.21
CA LYS A 305 -18.03 -2.05 -12.27
C LYS A 305 -17.45 -0.64 -12.14
N LEU A 306 -18.28 0.37 -11.84
CA LEU A 306 -17.81 1.72 -11.55
C LEU A 306 -16.83 1.74 -10.37
N VAL A 307 -17.17 1.08 -9.25
CA VAL A 307 -16.28 0.95 -8.09
C VAL A 307 -14.95 0.28 -8.47
N SER A 308 -14.96 -0.75 -9.32
CA SER A 308 -13.73 -1.42 -9.75
C SER A 308 -12.78 -0.50 -10.55
N TYR A 309 -13.31 0.50 -11.27
CA TYR A 309 -12.49 1.51 -11.92
C TYR A 309 -11.84 2.47 -10.91
N PHE A 310 -12.56 2.83 -9.84
CA PHE A 310 -11.97 3.56 -8.71
C PHE A 310 -10.91 2.74 -7.98
N GLU A 311 -11.16 1.46 -7.71
CA GLU A 311 -10.16 0.54 -7.12
C GLU A 311 -8.87 0.51 -7.95
N SER A 312 -8.99 0.55 -9.28
CA SER A 312 -7.85 0.57 -10.19
C SER A 312 -7.00 1.86 -10.06
N ILE A 313 -7.64 3.00 -9.80
CA ILE A 313 -6.96 4.28 -9.53
C ILE A 313 -6.26 4.22 -8.16
N ILE A 314 -6.97 3.77 -7.12
CA ILE A 314 -6.44 3.70 -5.75
C ILE A 314 -5.29 2.67 -5.66
N LEU A 315 -5.29 1.63 -6.50
CA LEU A 315 -4.21 0.64 -6.55
C LEU A 315 -2.85 1.29 -6.81
N THR A 316 -2.79 2.38 -7.56
CA THR A 316 -1.56 3.16 -7.76
C THR A 316 -0.99 3.67 -6.43
N PHE A 317 -1.81 4.01 -5.45
CA PHE A 317 -1.35 4.45 -4.13
C PHE A 317 -0.69 3.32 -3.36
N ALA A 318 -1.28 2.12 -3.43
CA ALA A 318 -0.71 0.92 -2.83
C ALA A 318 0.63 0.54 -3.47
N THR A 319 0.72 0.64 -4.80
CA THR A 319 1.99 0.43 -5.53
C THR A 319 3.04 1.45 -5.13
N LEU A 320 2.68 2.74 -5.03
CA LEU A 320 3.60 3.77 -4.55
C LEU A 320 4.06 3.48 -3.12
N ASN A 321 3.16 3.16 -2.20
CA ASN A 321 3.52 2.80 -0.83
C ASN A 321 4.55 1.66 -0.81
N ALA A 322 4.32 0.58 -1.56
CA ALA A 322 5.25 -0.54 -1.68
C ALA A 322 6.62 -0.15 -2.24
N THR A 323 6.73 0.92 -3.03
CA THR A 323 8.03 1.42 -3.54
C THR A 323 8.75 2.37 -2.58
N THR A 324 8.03 3.02 -1.66
CA THR A 324 8.59 4.08 -0.80
C THR A 324 9.57 3.57 0.25
N HIS A 325 9.43 2.33 0.71
CA HIS A 325 10.20 1.78 1.83
C HIS A 325 11.72 1.84 1.61
N PHE A 326 12.18 1.52 0.40
CA PHE A 326 13.58 1.65 0.02
C PHE A 326 14.09 3.09 0.19
N PHE A 327 13.36 4.06 -0.36
CA PHE A 327 13.74 5.47 -0.32
C PHE A 327 13.74 6.01 1.11
N VAL A 328 12.72 5.69 1.91
CA VAL A 328 12.67 6.09 3.33
C VAL A 328 13.86 5.52 4.10
N CYS A 329 14.22 4.26 3.87
CA CYS A 329 15.40 3.66 4.49
C CYS A 329 16.70 4.37 4.10
N LEU A 330 16.85 4.72 2.83
CA LEU A 330 18.01 5.42 2.31
C LEU A 330 18.13 6.86 2.88
N GLY A 331 17.03 7.58 2.95
CA GLY A 331 17.00 8.96 3.45
C GLY A 331 17.14 9.07 4.96
N VAL A 332 16.68 8.08 5.72
CA VAL A 332 16.58 8.20 7.18
C VAL A 332 17.61 7.34 7.93
N SER A 333 17.96 6.14 7.46
CA SER A 333 18.77 5.18 8.23
C SER A 333 20.26 5.24 7.88
N THR A 334 21.08 5.71 8.82
CA THR A 334 22.55 5.74 8.67
C THR A 334 23.17 4.36 8.45
N PRO A 335 22.81 3.29 9.21
CA PRO A 335 23.29 1.94 8.95
C PRO A 335 22.93 1.46 7.53
N TYR A 336 21.73 1.81 7.05
CA TYR A 336 21.27 1.46 5.72
C TYR A 336 22.09 2.16 4.62
N ARG A 337 22.31 3.48 4.74
CA ARG A 337 23.18 4.23 3.82
C ARG A 337 24.59 3.66 3.75
N LYS A 338 25.17 3.32 4.90
CA LYS A 338 26.51 2.72 4.96
C LYS A 338 26.54 1.40 4.17
N ALA A 339 25.54 0.55 4.38
CA ALA A 339 25.41 -0.71 3.66
C ALA A 339 25.27 -0.53 2.14
N VAL A 340 24.49 0.44 1.68
CA VAL A 340 24.34 0.76 0.24
C VAL A 340 25.67 1.23 -0.35
N LYS A 341 26.36 2.15 0.32
CA LYS A 341 27.67 2.66 -0.13
C LYS A 341 28.71 1.55 -0.24
N GLU A 342 28.75 0.65 0.74
CA GLU A 342 29.63 -0.53 0.71
C GLU A 342 29.30 -1.46 -0.47
N MET A 343 28.04 -1.62 -0.85
CA MET A 343 27.68 -2.42 -2.04
C MET A 343 28.13 -1.76 -3.33
N LEU A 344 27.91 -0.44 -3.44
CA LEU A 344 28.20 0.32 -4.65
C LEU A 344 29.67 0.76 -4.77
N ARG A 345 30.51 0.44 -3.78
CA ARG A 345 31.95 0.78 -3.71
C ARG A 345 32.24 2.29 -3.90
N TYR A 346 31.31 3.17 -3.53
CA TYR A 346 31.54 4.62 -3.58
C TYR A 346 32.47 5.07 -2.44
N LYS A 347 33.58 5.72 -2.79
CA LYS A 347 34.43 6.47 -1.85
C LYS A 347 33.73 7.78 -1.45
N GLU A 348 33.90 8.23 -0.20
CA GLU A 348 33.20 9.40 0.35
C GLU A 348 33.38 10.65 -0.51
N LYS A 349 32.26 11.21 -0.97
CA LYS A 349 32.14 12.62 -1.34
C LYS A 349 30.88 13.20 -0.65
N PRO A 350 30.97 14.35 0.04
CA PRO A 350 29.84 14.94 0.77
C PRO A 350 28.61 15.23 -0.14
N ALA A 351 28.83 15.51 -1.43
CA ALA A 351 27.77 15.76 -2.41
C ALA A 351 26.81 14.58 -2.61
N VAL A 352 27.26 13.33 -2.45
CA VAL A 352 26.43 12.13 -2.66
C VAL A 352 25.42 11.95 -1.52
N SER A 353 25.73 12.41 -0.30
CA SER A 353 24.80 12.35 0.83
C SER A 353 23.62 13.30 0.65
N ILE A 354 23.89 14.51 0.17
CA ILE A 354 22.88 15.56 -0.09
C ILE A 354 21.96 15.11 -1.23
N PHE A 355 22.50 14.45 -2.25
CA PHE A 355 21.71 13.90 -3.35
C PHE A 355 20.68 12.85 -2.89
N TYR A 356 21.06 11.95 -1.98
CA TYR A 356 20.13 10.94 -1.46
C TYR A 356 19.00 11.56 -0.63
N GLU A 357 19.27 12.59 0.17
CA GLU A 357 18.23 13.26 0.96
C GLU A 357 17.27 14.04 0.07
N ALA A 358 17.77 14.78 -0.93
CA ALA A 358 16.94 15.51 -1.89
C ALA A 358 16.05 14.58 -2.74
N LEU A 359 16.62 13.48 -3.25
CA LEU A 359 15.87 12.49 -4.04
C LEU A 359 14.74 11.84 -3.23
N VAL A 360 14.98 11.58 -1.94
CA VAL A 360 13.99 10.98 -1.04
C VAL A 360 12.88 11.97 -0.72
N ASP A 361 13.22 13.22 -0.39
CA ASP A 361 12.23 14.25 -0.09
C ASP A 361 11.34 14.55 -1.31
N GLU A 362 11.92 14.60 -2.52
CA GLU A 362 11.17 14.85 -3.75
C GLU A 362 10.27 13.68 -4.13
N PHE A 363 10.76 12.43 -4.08
CA PHE A 363 9.95 11.25 -4.37
C PHE A 363 8.83 11.04 -3.35
N LEU A 364 9.10 11.26 -2.07
CA LEU A 364 8.12 11.12 -1.00
C LEU A 364 7.06 12.23 -1.05
N ASP A 365 7.47 13.49 -1.24
CA ASP A 365 6.54 14.61 -1.39
C ASP A 365 5.68 14.44 -2.65
N LEU A 366 6.25 13.98 -3.77
CA LEU A 366 5.49 13.65 -4.98
C LEU A 366 4.49 12.51 -4.75
N SER A 367 4.92 11.42 -4.11
CA SER A 367 4.07 10.26 -3.80
C SER A 367 2.87 10.68 -2.96
N VAL A 368 3.11 11.42 -1.87
CA VAL A 368 2.02 11.83 -0.97
C VAL A 368 1.16 12.93 -1.57
N ARG A 369 1.72 13.89 -2.31
CA ARG A 369 0.92 14.87 -3.06
C ARG A 369 0.04 14.21 -4.10
N LEU A 370 0.55 13.20 -4.81
CA LEU A 370 -0.24 12.47 -5.79
C LEU A 370 -1.39 11.74 -5.10
N GLN A 371 -1.15 11.07 -3.96
CA GLN A 371 -2.19 10.41 -3.17
C GLN A 371 -3.24 11.41 -2.66
N LEU A 372 -2.82 12.52 -2.05
CA LEU A 372 -3.71 13.55 -1.50
C LEU A 372 -4.49 14.28 -2.60
N SER A 373 -3.83 14.74 -3.66
CA SER A 373 -4.49 15.43 -4.78
C SER A 373 -5.46 14.51 -5.51
N THR A 374 -5.11 13.24 -5.68
CA THR A 374 -6.01 12.26 -6.28
C THR A 374 -7.16 11.98 -5.31
N PHE A 375 -6.93 11.91 -4.00
CA PHE A 375 -8.00 11.80 -3.02
C PHE A 375 -8.92 13.03 -3.02
N ASP A 376 -8.40 14.25 -3.09
CA ASP A 376 -9.22 15.46 -3.14
C ASP A 376 -10.03 15.56 -4.45
N THR A 377 -9.46 15.13 -5.58
CA THR A 377 -10.14 15.14 -6.89
C THR A 377 -11.09 13.96 -7.10
N VAL A 378 -10.82 12.80 -6.50
CA VAL A 378 -11.57 11.54 -6.68
C VAL A 378 -12.57 11.29 -5.54
N ALA A 379 -12.24 11.67 -4.29
CA ALA A 379 -13.05 11.38 -3.10
C ALA A 379 -14.14 12.42 -2.81
N LEU A 380 -13.96 13.71 -3.14
CA LEU A 380 -14.91 14.71 -2.67
C LEU A 380 -16.14 14.91 -3.59
N MET A 381 -16.00 14.89 -4.92
CA MET A 381 -17.15 15.24 -5.78
C MET A 381 -18.08 14.07 -6.14
N LYS A 382 -17.61 12.81 -6.10
CA LYS A 382 -18.35 11.67 -6.69
C LYS A 382 -18.70 10.56 -5.69
N ILE A 383 -17.90 10.37 -4.63
CA ILE A 383 -18.26 9.47 -3.52
C ILE A 383 -19.38 10.09 -2.66
N LEU A 384 -19.40 11.42 -2.47
CA LEU A 384 -20.51 12.13 -1.81
C LEU A 384 -21.86 11.97 -2.54
N ALA A 385 -21.85 11.89 -3.88
CA ALA A 385 -23.07 11.64 -4.65
C ALA A 385 -23.65 10.23 -4.42
N ILE A 386 -22.79 9.23 -4.12
CA ILE A 386 -23.20 7.87 -3.77
C ILE A 386 -23.49 7.74 -2.27
N ALA A 387 -22.74 8.45 -1.41
CA ALA A 387 -22.91 8.45 0.05
C ALA A 387 -24.22 9.10 0.52
N ASN A 388 -24.82 10.02 -0.26
CA ASN A 388 -26.19 10.50 -0.04
C ASN A 388 -27.24 9.37 -0.01
N TYR A 389 -26.92 8.18 -0.54
CA TYR A 389 -27.79 7.00 -0.50
C TYR A 389 -27.40 5.96 0.57
N PHE A 390 -26.24 6.11 1.23
CA PHE A 390 -25.72 5.15 2.22
C PHE A 390 -25.07 5.88 3.43
N PRO A 391 -25.86 6.22 4.47
CA PRO A 391 -25.40 7.01 5.61
C PRO A 391 -24.25 6.39 6.42
N GLU A 392 -24.07 5.06 6.33
CA GLU A 392 -23.04 4.30 7.06
C GLU A 392 -21.59 4.61 6.63
N ILE A 393 -21.41 5.30 5.50
CA ILE A 393 -20.10 5.61 4.88
C ILE A 393 -19.50 6.93 5.38
N TYR A 394 -20.26 7.77 6.09
CA TYR A 394 -19.81 9.09 6.54
C TYR A 394 -18.66 9.04 7.56
N LEU A 395 -18.67 8.07 8.47
CA LEU A 395 -17.70 7.96 9.58
C LEU A 395 -16.26 7.59 9.10
N PRO A 396 -16.06 6.66 8.17
CA PRO A 396 -14.74 6.44 7.55
C PRO A 396 -14.21 7.67 6.79
N LEU A 397 -15.10 8.43 6.13
CA LEU A 397 -14.70 9.58 5.30
C LEU A 397 -14.19 10.77 6.14
N SER A 398 -14.84 11.05 7.28
CA SER A 398 -14.38 12.08 8.22
C SER A 398 -13.02 11.74 8.82
N PHE A 399 -12.76 10.45 9.11
CA PHE A 399 -11.48 10.01 9.65
C PHE A 399 -10.31 10.19 8.65
N ILE A 400 -10.56 10.02 7.35
CA ILE A 400 -9.53 10.28 6.33
C ILE A 400 -9.18 11.77 6.28
N LEU A 401 -10.18 12.65 6.36
CA LEU A 401 -9.97 14.11 6.45
C LEU A 401 -9.17 14.48 7.72
N ASP A 402 -9.43 13.84 8.86
CA ASP A 402 -8.63 14.03 10.08
C ASP A 402 -7.19 13.52 9.93
N THR A 403 -6.96 12.50 9.11
CA THR A 403 -5.62 11.98 8.80
C THR A 403 -4.80 12.98 7.97
N VAL A 404 -5.43 13.77 7.10
CA VAL A 404 -4.78 14.88 6.38
C VAL A 404 -4.23 15.91 7.39
N HIS A 405 -4.96 16.18 8.47
CA HIS A 405 -4.49 17.05 9.54
C HIS A 405 -3.29 16.42 10.31
N ILE A 406 -3.25 15.10 10.45
CA ILE A 406 -2.10 14.37 11.02
C ILE A 406 -0.88 14.46 10.10
N TRP A 407 -1.05 14.40 8.78
CA TRP A 407 0.04 14.61 7.80
C TRP A 407 0.64 16.01 7.91
N ASP A 408 -0.19 17.05 8.00
CA ASP A 408 0.27 18.43 8.15
C ASP A 408 1.06 18.67 9.45
N VAL A 409 0.60 18.05 10.55
CA VAL A 409 1.32 18.07 11.84
C VAL A 409 2.64 17.29 11.74
N SER A 410 2.65 16.15 11.05
CA SER A 410 3.84 15.32 10.85
C SER A 410 4.88 16.01 9.97
N LYS A 411 4.46 16.69 8.90
CA LYS A 411 5.32 17.50 8.02
C LYS A 411 5.98 18.65 8.80
N LYS A 412 5.22 19.37 9.63
CA LYS A 412 5.77 20.40 10.52
C LYS A 412 6.81 19.85 11.51
N LEU A 413 6.60 18.65 12.04
CA LEU A 413 7.52 17.98 12.97
C LEU A 413 8.77 17.41 12.26
N LEU A 414 8.64 16.91 11.03
CA LEU A 414 9.75 16.37 10.24
C LEU A 414 10.65 17.50 9.72
N CYS A 415 10.07 18.62 9.28
CA CYS A 415 10.81 19.78 8.80
C CYS A 415 11.44 20.64 9.91
N SER A 416 11.00 20.54 11.18
CA SER A 416 11.50 21.41 12.26
C SER A 416 12.95 21.13 12.69
N LYS A 417 13.57 20.02 12.25
CA LYS A 417 14.96 19.66 12.60
C LYS A 417 16.02 20.24 11.64
N ASN A 418 15.63 20.78 10.49
CA ASN A 418 16.58 21.37 9.52
C ASN A 418 16.89 22.86 9.76
N ARG A 419 16.36 23.47 10.82
CA ARG A 419 16.53 24.91 11.10
C ARG A 419 17.45 25.22 12.30
N VAL A 420 18.18 24.23 12.82
CA VAL A 420 19.05 24.40 14.00
C VAL A 420 20.55 24.34 13.64
N SER A 421 20.90 24.14 12.36
CA SER A 421 22.30 24.09 11.89
C SER A 421 22.91 25.47 11.54
N ASP A 422 22.10 26.53 11.44
CA ASP A 422 22.53 27.83 10.90
C ASP A 422 22.81 28.92 11.94
N VAL A 423 22.91 28.59 13.24
CA VAL A 423 23.26 29.58 14.27
C VAL A 423 24.50 29.10 15.03
N GLY A 424 25.66 29.39 14.47
CA GLY A 424 26.94 29.09 15.14
C GLY A 424 28.18 29.28 14.27
N ALA A 425 28.26 30.34 13.47
CA ALA A 425 29.56 30.77 12.93
C ALA A 425 30.20 31.74 13.94
N PRO A 426 31.36 31.42 14.54
CA PRO A 426 32.09 32.37 15.36
C PRO A 426 32.75 33.41 14.46
N THR A 427 32.34 34.68 14.61
CA THR A 427 32.99 35.83 14.01
C THR A 427 34.37 36.03 14.66
N ASN A 428 35.42 35.51 14.04
CA ASN A 428 36.80 35.92 14.32
C ASN A 428 37.04 37.30 13.69
N VAL A 429 36.84 38.35 14.47
CA VAL A 429 37.35 39.69 14.18
C VAL A 429 38.79 39.73 14.69
N GLY A 430 39.75 39.49 13.80
CA GLY A 430 41.16 39.73 14.07
C GLY A 430 41.49 41.21 13.90
N ASN A 431 41.81 41.89 15.01
CA ASN A 431 42.51 43.17 15.00
C ASN A 431 44.00 42.93 14.75
N VAL A 432 44.49 43.56 13.67
CA VAL A 432 45.73 44.36 13.43
C VAL A 432 46.88 44.25 14.48
N PRO A 433 48.16 44.30 14.07
CA PRO A 433 48.76 45.57 13.58
C PRO A 433 49.18 45.58 12.10
#